data_AF-A0A955MG97-F1
#
_entry.id   AF-A0A955MG97-F1
#
_cell.length_a   1.000
_cell.length_b   1.000
_cell.length_c   1.000
_cell.angle_alpha   90.00
_cell.angle_beta   90.00
_cell.angle_gamma   90.00
#
_symmetry.space_group_name_H-M   'P 1'
#
loop_
_entity.id
_entity.type
_entity.pdbx_description
1 polymer ?
#
loop_
_entity_poly.entity_id
_entity_poly.type
_entity_poly.pdbx_seq_one_letter_code
_entity_poly.pdbx_strand_id
1 'polypeptide(L)'
;MRKVKLTKEEKAIEDRLEEYTDVSKSEFQEIAQAINARKKDAVLNIRINQNDLKSLKQKASKLGIKYQTFISEVLHRLAQS
;
A
#
# COMPACT_ATOMS: atom_id res chain seq x y z
N MET A 1 -12.32 -30.62 17.40
CA MET A 1 -11.96 -29.50 16.50
C MET A 1 -11.11 -28.50 17.27
N ARG A 2 -9.93 -28.12 16.78
CA ARG A 2 -9.07 -27.12 17.44
C ARG A 2 -9.75 -25.75 17.33
N LYS A 3 -9.98 -25.07 18.45
CA LYS A 3 -10.49 -23.68 18.46
C LYS A 3 -9.41 -22.78 17.87
N VAL A 4 -9.69 -22.19 16.71
CA VAL A 4 -8.83 -21.16 16.12
C VAL A 4 -8.93 -19.91 17.02
N LYS A 5 -7.79 -19.41 17.50
CA LYS A 5 -7.75 -18.13 18.23
C LYS A 5 -7.63 -17.02 17.20
N LEU A 6 -8.68 -16.21 17.07
CA LEU A 6 -8.66 -15.00 16.27
C LEU A 6 -7.71 -13.98 16.89
N THR A 7 -6.95 -13.30 16.04
CA THR A 7 -6.18 -12.10 16.40
C THR A 7 -7.11 -10.94 16.72
N LYS A 8 -6.58 -9.86 17.31
CA LYS A 8 -7.36 -8.67 17.65
C LYS A 8 -8.01 -8.01 16.43
N GLU A 9 -7.32 -8.04 15.29
CA GLU A 9 -7.78 -7.47 14.03
C GLU A 9 -8.91 -8.31 13.44
N GLU A 10 -8.75 -9.64 13.40
CA GLU A 10 -9.79 -10.56 12.90
C GLU A 10 -11.07 -10.48 13.75
N LYS A 11 -10.93 -10.37 15.08
CA LYS A 11 -12.08 -10.20 15.97
C LYS A 11 -12.81 -8.88 15.76
N ALA A 12 -12.09 -7.80 15.43
CA ALA A 12 -12.71 -6.50 15.12
C ALA A 12 -13.43 -6.51 13.77
N ILE A 13 -12.97 -7.30 12.80
CA ILE A 13 -13.65 -7.51 11.52
C ILE A 13 -14.93 -8.32 11.73
N GLU A 14 -14.88 -9.37 12.56
CA GLU A 14 -16.04 -10.21 12.90
C GLU A 14 -17.14 -9.41 13.63
N ASP A 15 -16.76 -8.56 14.58
CA ASP A 15 -17.68 -7.73 15.37
C ASP A 15 -18.41 -6.69 14.50
N ARG A 16 -17.75 -6.21 13.44
CA ARG A 16 -18.29 -5.23 12.48
C ARG A 16 -18.92 -5.86 11.26
N LEU A 17 -19.09 -7.19 11.24
CA LEU A 17 -19.58 -7.91 10.06
C LEU A 17 -20.93 -7.36 9.59
N GLU A 18 -21.79 -6.99 10.54
CA GLU A 18 -23.14 -6.47 10.29
C GLU A 18 -23.16 -5.04 9.71
N GLU A 19 -22.05 -4.30 9.78
CA GLU A 19 -21.92 -2.95 9.23
C GLU A 19 -21.47 -2.94 7.75
N TYR A 20 -20.97 -4.06 7.24
CA TYR A 20 -20.54 -4.15 5.84
C TYR A 20 -21.73 -4.39 4.92
N THR A 21 -21.95 -3.46 3.99
CA THR A 21 -22.94 -3.63 2.92
C THR A 21 -22.32 -4.26 1.69
N ASP A 22 -23.04 -5.17 1.04
CA ASP A 22 -22.63 -5.69 -0.27
C ASP A 22 -22.54 -4.55 -1.29
N VAL A 23 -21.35 -4.35 -1.84
CA VAL A 23 -21.14 -3.41 -2.95
C VAL A 23 -21.75 -3.98 -4.23
N SER A 24 -22.23 -3.09 -5.11
CA SER A 24 -22.72 -3.51 -6.42
C SER A 24 -21.61 -4.20 -7.22
N LYS A 25 -21.96 -5.10 -8.16
CA LYS A 25 -20.98 -5.80 -9.01
C LYS A 25 -20.07 -4.83 -9.77
N SER A 26 -20.58 -3.67 -10.19
CA SER A 26 -19.79 -2.64 -10.88
C SER A 26 -18.78 -2.00 -9.94
N GLU A 27 -19.20 -1.57 -8.75
CA GLU A 27 -18.28 -0.96 -7.78
C GLU A 27 -17.23 -1.95 -7.28
N PHE A 28 -17.60 -3.22 -7.10
CA PHE A 28 -16.63 -4.27 -6.80
C PHE A 28 -15.56 -4.40 -7.88
N GLN A 29 -15.95 -4.35 -9.16
CA GLN A 29 -15.01 -4.42 -10.27
C GLN A 29 -14.09 -3.20 -10.32
N GLU A 30 -14.61 -2.00 -10.07
CA GLU A 30 -13.81 -0.77 -10.01
C GLU A 30 -12.78 -0.82 -8.88
N ILE A 31 -13.20 -1.25 -7.68
CA ILE A 31 -12.30 -1.43 -6.53
C ILE A 31 -11.23 -2.50 -6.85
N ALA A 32 -11.64 -3.63 -7.42
CA ALA A 32 -10.72 -4.70 -7.79
C ALA A 32 -9.72 -4.25 -8.87
N GLN A 33 -10.15 -3.44 -9.85
CA GLN A 33 -9.27 -2.86 -10.85
C GLN A 33 -8.29 -1.86 -10.23
N ALA A 34 -8.74 -0.98 -9.33
CA ALA A 34 -7.88 -0.05 -8.63
C ALA A 34 -6.81 -0.75 -7.78
N ILE A 35 -7.18 -1.84 -7.09
CA ILE A 35 -6.25 -2.66 -6.31
C ILE A 35 -5.22 -3.34 -7.23
N ASN A 36 -5.67 -3.92 -8.35
CA ASN A 36 -4.77 -4.54 -9.32
C ASN A 36 -3.82 -3.52 -9.98
N ALA A 37 -4.31 -2.33 -10.34
CA ALA A 37 -3.48 -1.27 -10.89
C ALA A 37 -2.42 -0.77 -9.92
N ARG A 38 -2.67 -0.84 -8.61
CA ARG A 38 -1.72 -0.45 -7.55
C ARG A 38 -0.75 -1.57 -7.17
N LYS A 39 -0.93 -2.78 -7.73
CA LYS A 39 -0.12 -3.95 -7.39
C LYS A 39 1.33 -3.74 -7.84
N LYS A 40 2.26 -3.80 -6.88
CA LYS A 40 3.69 -3.60 -7.12
C LYS A 40 4.35 -4.93 -7.52
N ASP A 41 4.17 -5.32 -8.78
CA ASP A 41 4.66 -6.62 -9.28
C ASP A 41 6.02 -6.55 -10.00
N ALA A 42 6.53 -5.35 -10.28
CA ALA A 42 7.81 -5.16 -10.98
C ALA A 42 8.93 -4.73 -10.01
N VAL A 43 10.12 -5.32 -10.19
CA VAL A 43 11.34 -4.95 -9.44
C VAL A 43 12.17 -3.97 -10.28
N LEU A 44 12.59 -2.87 -9.66
CA LEU A 44 13.40 -1.84 -10.29
C LEU A 44 14.73 -1.69 -9.55
N ASN A 45 15.85 -1.93 -10.26
CA ASN A 45 17.21 -1.73 -9.73
C ASN A 45 17.79 -0.42 -10.27
N ILE A 46 18.16 0.50 -9.39
CA ILE A 46 18.70 1.82 -9.77
C ILE A 46 20.02 2.07 -9.04
N ARG A 47 21.02 2.58 -9.77
CA ARG A 47 22.25 3.14 -9.17
C ARG A 47 22.09 4.64 -9.00
N ILE A 48 22.36 5.14 -7.80
CA ILE A 48 22.34 6.57 -7.48
C ILE A 48 23.58 6.95 -6.67
N ASN A 49 23.96 8.22 -6.70
CA ASN A 49 25.09 8.72 -5.93
C ASN A 49 24.77 8.74 -4.43
N GLN A 50 25.81 8.67 -3.59
CA GLN A 50 25.64 8.67 -2.14
C GLN A 50 25.01 9.96 -1.61
N ASN A 51 25.35 11.11 -2.20
CA ASN A 51 24.79 12.41 -1.81
C ASN A 51 23.29 12.49 -2.08
N ASP A 52 22.84 11.95 -3.21
CA ASP A 52 21.42 11.90 -3.57
C ASP A 52 20.65 10.94 -2.65
N LEU A 53 21.22 9.75 -2.39
CA LEU A 53 20.63 8.80 -1.44
C LEU A 53 20.46 9.41 -0.04
N LYS A 54 21.46 10.17 0.43
CA LYS A 54 21.38 10.86 1.73
C LYS A 54 20.27 11.91 1.74
N SER A 55 20.17 12.70 0.67
CA SER A 55 19.15 13.74 0.52
C SER A 55 17.74 13.15 0.48
N LEU A 56 17.54 12.05 -0.26
CA LEU A 56 16.27 11.31 -0.32
C LEU A 56 15.87 10.75 1.05
N LYS A 57 16.83 10.16 1.79
CA LYS A 57 16.59 9.67 3.16
C LYS A 57 16.18 10.79 4.09
N GLN A 58 16.82 11.96 4.00
CA GLN A 58 16.45 13.13 4.81
C GLN A 58 15.05 13.64 4.48
N LYS A 59 14.68 13.73 3.20
CA LYS A 59 13.33 14.12 2.79
C LYS A 59 12.27 13.14 3.29
N ALA A 60 12.52 11.84 3.14
CA ALA A 60 11.61 10.81 3.63
C ALA A 60 11.47 10.82 5.16
N SER A 61 12.58 11.05 5.87
CA SER A 61 12.58 11.18 7.34
C SER A 61 11.77 12.38 7.82
N LYS A 62 11.81 13.52 7.11
CA LYS A 62 10.97 14.69 7.43
C LYS A 62 9.48 14.38 7.29
N LEU A 63 9.13 13.49 6.37
CA LEU A 63 7.76 13.03 6.13
C LEU A 63 7.36 11.83 7.02
N GLY A 64 8.27 11.30 7.84
CA GLY A 64 8.00 10.13 8.69
C GLY A 64 7.82 8.82 7.93
N ILE A 65 8.27 8.72 6.68
CA ILE A 65 8.12 7.54 5.83
C ILE A 65 9.46 6.91 5.46
N LYS A 66 9.45 5.63 5.09
CA LYS A 66 10.65 4.95 4.56
C LYS A 66 11.08 5.60 3.25
N TYR A 67 12.39 5.73 3.03
CA TYR A 67 12.92 6.34 1.80
C TYR A 67 12.54 5.57 0.53
N GLN A 68 12.38 4.25 0.61
CA GLN A 68 11.88 3.44 -0.50
C GLN A 68 10.42 3.81 -0.85
N THR A 69 9.56 4.01 0.16
CA THR A 69 8.17 4.44 -0.05
C THR A 69 8.12 5.81 -0.70
N PHE A 70 8.96 6.74 -0.26
CA PHE A 70 9.09 8.06 -0.87
C PHE A 70 9.49 7.97 -2.34
N ILE A 71 10.53 7.18 -2.66
CA ILE A 71 10.97 7.00 -4.06
C ILE A 71 9.87 6.35 -4.91
N SER A 72 9.19 5.31 -4.39
CA SER A 72 8.07 4.68 -5.10
C SER A 72 6.94 5.66 -5.38
N GLU A 73 6.60 6.56 -4.46
CA GLU A 73 5.52 7.53 -4.63
C GLU A 73 5.88 8.60 -5.67
N VAL A 74 7.11 9.12 -5.62
CA VAL A 74 7.60 10.07 -6.64
C VAL A 74 7.57 9.44 -8.04
N LEU A 75 8.07 8.21 -8.18
CA LEU A 75 8.05 7.50 -9.48
C LEU A 75 6.61 7.25 -9.96
N HIS A 76 5.71 6.85 -9.06
CA HIS A 76 4.32 6.63 -9.39
C HIS A 76 3.64 7.91 -9.89
N ARG A 77 3.84 9.02 -9.17
CA ARG A 77 3.33 10.33 -9.57
C ARG A 77 3.84 10.73 -10.95
N LEU A 78 5.14 10.55 -11.22
CA LEU A 78 5.73 10.85 -12.53
C LEU A 78 5.21 9.96 -13.66
N ALA A 79 4.91 8.69 -13.39
CA ALA A 79 4.41 7.77 -14.42
C ALA A 79 2.91 7.93 -14.73
N GLN A 80 2.14 8.51 -13.80
CA GLN A 80 0.71 8.80 -13.98
C GLN A 80 0.41 10.29 -14.25
N SER A 81 1.46 11.13 -14.35
CA SER A 81 1.34 12.54 -14.78
C SER A 81 1.32 12.67 -16.30
#